data_AF-A0AAV4M0E3-F1
#
_entry.id   AF-A0AAV4M0E3-F1
#
_cell.length_a   1.000
_cell.length_b   1.000
_cell.length_c   1.000
_cell.angle_alpha   90.00
_cell.angle_beta   90.00
_cell.angle_gamma   90.00
#
_symmetry.space_group_name_H-M   'P 1'
#
loop_
_entity.id
_entity.type
_entity.pdbx_description
1 polymer ?
#
loop_
_entity_poly.entity_id
_entity_poly.type
_entity_poly.pdbx_seq_one_letter_code
_entity_poly.pdbx_strand_id
1 'polypeptide(L)'
;MRDDDDNYSSLDFLNFIPTAEPEDDEPCGALTFAEPAEPYSQGVEEPSATQRGRSYDSNEIALLDAAECVKPCSVLENAARYSCYLPPSFDTNCCAAPVVQNIVASVHLGQEVDLREIAISTRNAEYNPRKFNALILRLHNPRCTGLVFRTGRLMVTGSKTVECARLGAKRMAKMIRRELGVDLRFREFKIENIIATFNCNVPIRLERLYEEHKLFCNYEPEIFAGLVYRFSLPDTSEAVLLIFVSGNVIVTGCRSPKEIQLIYAQMAPFLREFKQ
;
A
#
# COMPACT_ATOMS: atom_id res chain seq x y z
N MET A 1 -3.54 45.67 5.53
CA MET A 1 -4.38 44.77 4.72
C MET A 1 -3.57 43.50 4.52
N ARG A 2 -4.03 42.40 5.13
CA ARG A 2 -3.51 41.05 4.91
C ARG A 2 -4.58 40.37 4.08
N ASP A 3 -4.22 39.92 2.89
CA ASP A 3 -5.11 39.15 2.04
C ASP A 3 -4.94 37.67 2.42
N ASP A 4 -6.02 37.12 2.95
CA ASP A 4 -6.27 35.69 3.14
C ASP A 4 -6.81 35.14 1.83
N ASP A 5 -6.12 34.19 1.20
CA ASP A 5 -6.70 33.31 0.17
C ASP A 5 -5.84 32.04 0.03
N ASP A 6 -6.01 31.11 0.98
CA ASP A 6 -5.62 29.70 0.85
C ASP A 6 -6.85 28.82 1.07
N ASN A 7 -7.84 28.94 0.18
CA ASN A 7 -8.99 28.05 0.12
C ASN A 7 -8.74 26.93 -0.92
N TYR A 8 -7.78 26.04 -0.63
CA TYR A 8 -7.66 24.77 -1.34
C TYR A 8 -8.40 23.69 -0.54
N SER A 9 -9.52 23.24 -1.11
CA SER A 9 -10.28 22.03 -0.82
C SER A 9 -9.56 21.03 0.11
N SER A 10 -9.88 21.10 1.41
CA SER A 10 -9.51 20.10 2.42
C SER A 10 -10.45 18.88 2.42
N LEU A 11 -11.29 18.71 1.39
CA LEU A 11 -12.38 17.73 1.38
C LEU A 11 -12.26 16.64 0.29
N ASP A 12 -11.37 16.80 -0.69
CA ASP A 12 -11.16 15.75 -1.72
C ASP A 12 -10.30 14.57 -1.23
N PHE A 13 -9.65 14.70 -0.06
CA PHE A 13 -8.82 13.64 0.52
C PHE A 13 -9.64 12.51 1.18
N LEU A 14 -10.94 12.73 1.44
CA LEU A 14 -11.82 11.72 2.04
C LEU A 14 -12.25 10.64 1.04
N ASN A 15 -12.13 10.89 -0.27
CA ASN A 15 -12.46 9.93 -1.32
C ASN A 15 -11.41 8.81 -1.49
N PHE A 16 -10.31 8.85 -0.73
CA PHE A 16 -9.23 7.85 -0.76
C PHE A 16 -9.13 7.00 0.52
N ILE A 17 -10.08 7.15 1.45
CA ILE A 17 -10.22 6.22 2.57
C ILE A 17 -11.14 5.08 2.11
N PRO A 18 -10.73 3.80 2.18
CA PRO A 18 -11.64 2.69 1.91
C PRO A 18 -12.85 2.82 2.86
N THR A 19 -14.04 3.05 2.30
CA THR A 19 -15.28 2.92 3.05
C THR A 19 -15.43 1.44 3.37
N ALA A 20 -15.32 1.09 4.66
CA ALA A 20 -15.76 -0.22 5.12
C ALA A 20 -17.28 -0.28 4.90
N GLU A 21 -17.72 -1.15 3.99
CA GLU A 21 -19.14 -1.46 3.84
C GLU A 21 -19.65 -2.10 5.14
N PRO A 22 -20.88 -1.78 5.59
CA PRO A 22 -21.48 -2.46 6.73
C PRO A 22 -21.81 -3.91 6.33
N GLU A 23 -21.37 -4.86 7.14
CA GLU A 23 -21.86 -6.25 7.07
C GLU A 23 -23.32 -6.26 7.55
N ASP A 24 -24.26 -6.49 6.64
CA ASP A 24 -25.66 -6.71 6.97
C ASP A 24 -25.81 -8.13 7.55
N ASP A 25 -26.17 -8.20 8.84
CA ASP A 25 -26.57 -9.42 9.54
C ASP A 25 -27.97 -9.88 9.07
N GLU A 26 -28.08 -11.09 8.49
CA GLU A 26 -29.33 -11.87 8.44
C GLU A 26 -29.04 -13.35 8.77
N PRO A 27 -29.95 -14.07 9.48
CA PRO A 27 -29.60 -15.28 10.23
C PRO A 27 -29.96 -16.61 9.54
N CYS A 28 -29.08 -17.58 9.78
CA CYS A 28 -29.24 -19.05 9.92
C CYS A 28 -30.28 -19.83 9.08
N GLY A 29 -29.79 -20.76 8.26
CA GLY A 29 -30.54 -21.90 7.73
C GLY A 29 -29.65 -23.15 7.64
N ALA A 30 -29.85 -24.10 8.56
CA ALA A 30 -29.17 -25.39 8.63
C ALA A 30 -29.43 -26.28 7.40
N LEU A 31 -28.47 -27.14 7.03
CA LEU A 31 -28.68 -28.54 6.62
C LEU A 31 -27.35 -29.32 6.58
N THR A 32 -27.46 -30.62 6.79
CA THR A 32 -26.51 -31.55 7.43
C THR A 32 -25.77 -32.50 6.48
N PHE A 33 -24.55 -32.91 6.89
CA PHE A 33 -23.84 -34.22 6.75
C PHE A 33 -23.79 -34.98 5.41
N ALA A 34 -22.58 -35.34 4.95
CA ALA A 34 -22.10 -36.74 4.75
C ALA A 34 -20.65 -36.83 4.21
N GLU A 35 -19.82 -37.64 4.89
CA GLU A 35 -18.58 -38.33 4.44
C GLU A 35 -18.91 -39.85 4.27
N PRO A 36 -17.99 -40.80 3.98
CA PRO A 36 -16.90 -40.88 2.98
C PRO A 36 -16.90 -42.24 2.21
N ALA A 37 -15.98 -42.47 1.27
CA ALA A 37 -15.63 -43.84 0.80
C ALA A 37 -14.21 -43.95 0.20
N GLU A 38 -13.38 -44.83 0.78
CA GLU A 38 -12.21 -45.52 0.16
C GLU A 38 -12.69 -46.89 -0.47
N PRO A 39 -11.90 -47.98 -0.80
CA PRO A 39 -10.46 -48.28 -0.61
C PRO A 39 -9.74 -49.26 -1.63
N TYR A 40 -8.49 -49.66 -1.27
CA TYR A 40 -7.63 -50.83 -1.69
C TYR A 40 -6.87 -50.80 -3.05
N SER A 41 -5.65 -51.36 -3.27
CA SER A 41 -4.50 -51.87 -2.48
C SER A 41 -3.45 -52.54 -3.43
N GLN A 42 -2.31 -53.01 -2.87
CA GLN A 42 -1.18 -53.85 -3.38
C GLN A 42 0.12 -53.06 -3.67
N GLY A 43 1.33 -53.31 -3.11
CA GLY A 43 1.86 -54.31 -2.16
C GLY A 43 3.03 -55.10 -2.78
N VAL A 44 4.30 -54.84 -2.43
CA VAL A 44 5.47 -55.78 -2.46
C VAL A 44 6.58 -55.32 -1.48
N GLU A 45 7.30 -56.30 -0.93
CA GLU A 45 8.16 -56.46 0.26
C GLU A 45 9.54 -55.72 0.38
N GLU A 46 10.07 -55.67 1.62
CA GLU A 46 11.45 -55.29 2.02
C GLU A 46 12.50 -56.41 1.76
N PRO A 47 13.82 -56.10 1.84
CA PRO A 47 14.53 -56.51 3.07
C PRO A 47 15.72 -55.62 3.55
N SER A 48 15.90 -55.66 4.87
CA SER A 48 17.05 -55.41 5.78
C SER A 48 18.47 -55.08 5.25
N ALA A 49 19.16 -54.11 5.88
CA ALA A 49 20.35 -54.32 6.76
C ALA A 49 21.28 -53.06 6.91
N THR A 50 21.38 -52.57 8.14
CA THR A 50 22.61 -52.21 8.90
C THR A 50 23.70 -51.26 8.33
N GLN A 51 23.78 -50.07 8.96
CA GLN A 51 24.95 -49.22 9.32
C GLN A 51 25.96 -48.72 8.27
N ARG A 52 26.06 -47.37 8.13
CA ARG A 52 27.23 -46.54 8.49
C ARG A 52 26.93 -45.05 8.23
N GLY A 53 27.39 -44.18 9.13
CA GLY A 53 27.04 -42.77 9.17
C GLY A 53 28.04 -41.81 8.53
N ARG A 54 27.83 -40.52 8.89
CA ARG A 54 28.57 -39.28 8.55
C ARG A 54 28.34 -38.80 7.11
N SER A 55 28.35 -37.52 6.78
CA SER A 55 28.23 -36.21 7.44
C SER A 55 28.22 -35.23 6.26
N TYR A 56 27.47 -34.15 6.34
CA TYR A 56 27.46 -33.13 5.29
C TYR A 56 28.84 -32.46 5.18
N ASP A 57 29.41 -32.39 3.97
CA ASP A 57 30.18 -31.22 3.55
C ASP A 57 30.34 -31.12 2.03
N SER A 58 29.84 -29.99 1.50
CA SER A 58 30.47 -29.02 0.59
C SER A 58 31.39 -29.46 -0.57
N ASN A 59 31.06 -28.91 -1.75
CA ASN A 59 31.85 -28.62 -2.96
C ASN A 59 32.04 -29.71 -4.01
N GLU A 60 31.34 -29.57 -5.14
CA GLU A 60 32.02 -29.35 -6.43
C GLU A 60 31.10 -28.65 -7.45
N ILE A 61 31.59 -27.52 -7.95
CA ILE A 61 31.04 -26.69 -9.03
C ILE A 61 31.59 -27.25 -10.34
N ALA A 62 30.75 -27.52 -11.34
CA ALA A 62 31.19 -27.60 -12.72
C ALA A 62 30.11 -27.05 -13.68
N LEU A 63 30.55 -26.07 -14.45
CA LEU A 63 29.89 -25.38 -15.55
C LEU A 63 29.54 -26.30 -16.74
N LEU A 64 28.74 -25.72 -17.65
CA LEU A 64 28.47 -26.05 -19.07
C LEU A 64 27.11 -26.78 -19.25
N ASP A 65 26.17 -26.34 -20.09
CA ASP A 65 26.25 -25.56 -21.33
C ASP A 65 24.99 -24.68 -21.54
N ALA A 66 25.17 -23.41 -21.90
CA ALA A 66 24.10 -22.40 -22.06
C ALA A 66 23.70 -22.14 -23.53
N ALA A 67 23.89 -23.14 -24.41
CA ALA A 67 23.78 -22.94 -25.86
C ALA A 67 22.50 -23.52 -26.52
N GLU A 68 21.57 -24.16 -25.79
CA GLU A 68 20.43 -24.86 -26.43
C GLU A 68 19.04 -24.21 -26.31
N CYS A 69 18.89 -23.05 -25.66
CA CYS A 69 17.57 -22.43 -25.50
C CYS A 69 17.34 -21.22 -26.42
N VAL A 70 17.26 -21.43 -27.74
CA VAL A 70 16.60 -20.49 -28.66
C VAL A 70 15.53 -21.23 -29.47
N LYS A 71 14.31 -21.26 -28.92
CA LYS A 71 13.07 -21.38 -29.72
C LYS A 71 12.20 -20.15 -29.43
N PRO A 72 11.61 -19.51 -30.44
CA PRO A 72 10.86 -18.27 -30.26
C PRO A 72 9.43 -18.61 -29.82
N CYS A 73 9.22 -18.75 -28.51
CA CYS A 73 7.87 -18.71 -27.92
C CYS A 73 7.93 -18.04 -26.54
N SER A 74 7.02 -17.07 -26.36
CA SER A 74 6.68 -16.33 -25.15
C SER A 74 7.79 -15.53 -24.44
N VAL A 75 8.19 -14.41 -25.06
CA VAL A 75 8.97 -13.32 -24.41
C VAL A 75 8.28 -12.80 -23.13
N LEU A 76 6.95 -12.90 -23.03
CA LEU A 76 6.17 -12.40 -21.89
C LEU A 76 6.15 -13.34 -20.67
N GLU A 77 6.31 -14.66 -20.84
CA GLU A 77 6.23 -15.61 -19.72
C GLU A 77 7.57 -15.79 -19.00
N ASN A 78 8.70 -15.57 -19.70
CA ASN A 78 10.04 -15.76 -19.15
C ASN A 78 10.58 -14.56 -18.34
N ALA A 79 10.05 -13.35 -18.56
CA ALA A 79 10.41 -12.16 -17.77
C ALA A 79 10.03 -12.31 -16.29
N ALA A 80 8.95 -13.04 -16.00
CA ALA A 80 8.39 -13.20 -14.67
C ALA A 80 9.24 -14.08 -13.72
N ARG A 81 10.18 -14.90 -14.23
CA ARG A 81 10.97 -15.83 -13.40
C ARG A 81 12.38 -15.33 -13.03
N TYR A 82 12.96 -14.39 -13.77
CA TYR A 82 14.39 -14.03 -13.64
C TYR A 82 14.66 -12.55 -13.30
N SER A 83 13.63 -11.75 -12.99
CA SER A 83 13.79 -10.36 -12.54
C SER A 83 14.58 -10.21 -11.23
N CYS A 84 14.76 -11.28 -10.46
CA CYS A 84 15.46 -11.26 -9.17
C CYS A 84 17.01 -11.23 -9.26
N TYR A 85 17.61 -11.18 -10.46
CA TYR A 85 19.08 -11.24 -10.64
C TYR A 85 19.71 -10.17 -11.55
N LEU A 86 18.99 -9.09 -11.91
CA LEU A 86 19.56 -7.99 -12.71
C LEU A 86 20.01 -6.80 -11.83
N PRO A 87 21.32 -6.67 -11.59
CA PRO A 87 22.03 -5.38 -11.62
C PRO A 87 23.16 -5.45 -12.67
N PRO A 88 23.80 -4.34 -13.14
CA PRO A 88 24.01 -3.07 -12.44
C PRO A 88 23.90 -1.78 -13.30
N SER A 89 24.04 -0.63 -12.63
CA SER A 89 23.96 0.77 -13.11
C SER A 89 22.62 1.23 -13.67
N PHE A 90 21.66 1.47 -12.77
CA PHE A 90 20.70 2.54 -13.02
C PHE A 90 21.49 3.85 -13.00
N ASP A 91 21.55 4.55 -14.14
CA ASP A 91 21.78 5.99 -14.13
C ASP A 91 20.59 6.64 -13.41
N THR A 92 20.65 6.68 -12.08
CA THR A 92 19.72 7.45 -11.22
C THR A 92 19.90 8.95 -11.40
N ASN A 93 20.86 9.38 -12.22
CA ASN A 93 21.27 10.77 -12.39
C ASN A 93 20.28 11.64 -13.20
N CYS A 94 19.09 11.14 -13.50
CA CYS A 94 18.18 11.79 -14.46
C CYS A 94 16.68 11.79 -14.07
N CYS A 95 16.23 10.98 -13.10
CA CYS A 95 14.93 11.14 -12.44
C CYS A 95 15.17 11.57 -10.99
N ALA A 96 14.33 12.44 -10.45
CA ALA A 96 14.37 12.73 -9.03
C ALA A 96 13.97 11.48 -8.24
N ALA A 97 14.71 11.18 -7.16
CA ALA A 97 14.40 10.07 -6.27
C ALA A 97 12.98 10.21 -5.68
N PRO A 98 12.26 9.10 -5.43
CA PRO A 98 10.92 9.16 -4.87
C PRO A 98 10.94 9.73 -3.45
N VAL A 99 10.11 10.75 -3.24
CA VAL A 99 9.94 11.43 -1.95
C VAL A 99 8.59 11.07 -1.37
N VAL A 100 8.58 10.57 -0.12
CA VAL A 100 7.33 10.31 0.61
C VAL A 100 6.70 11.63 1.00
N GLN A 101 5.46 11.85 0.57
CA GLN A 101 4.69 13.06 0.87
C GLN A 101 3.76 12.86 2.06
N ASN A 102 3.15 11.69 2.15
CA ASN A 102 2.20 11.40 3.22
C ASN A 102 2.17 9.91 3.56
N ILE A 103 1.91 9.63 4.83
CA ILE A 103 1.72 8.29 5.37
C ILE A 103 0.41 8.29 6.14
N VAL A 104 -0.44 7.32 5.78
CA VAL A 104 -1.69 7.03 6.46
C VAL A 104 -1.49 5.76 7.26
N ALA A 105 -1.69 5.86 8.56
CA ALA A 105 -1.60 4.73 9.49
C ALA A 105 -2.91 4.56 10.26
N SER A 106 -3.21 3.33 10.63
CA SER A 106 -4.32 2.97 11.50
C SER A 106 -3.79 2.36 12.79
N VAL A 107 -4.55 2.54 13.87
CA VAL A 107 -4.33 1.87 15.15
C VAL A 107 -5.68 1.60 15.80
N HIS A 108 -5.76 0.50 16.56
CA HIS A 108 -6.94 0.18 17.33
C HIS A 108 -6.71 0.48 18.82
N LEU A 109 -7.64 1.19 19.45
CA LEU A 109 -7.55 1.59 20.87
C LEU A 109 -8.09 0.50 21.83
N GLY A 110 -8.61 -0.59 21.27
CA GLY A 110 -8.97 -1.82 21.98
C GLY A 110 -10.34 -1.82 22.66
N GLN A 111 -11.10 -0.74 22.53
CA GLN A 111 -12.48 -0.61 23.01
C GLN A 111 -13.17 0.55 22.32
N GLU A 112 -14.50 0.57 22.41
CA GLU A 112 -15.30 1.69 21.92
C GLU A 112 -15.07 2.96 22.73
N VAL A 113 -15.24 4.09 22.06
CA VAL A 113 -15.02 5.43 22.65
C VAL A 113 -16.22 6.33 22.37
N ASP A 114 -16.63 7.10 23.37
CA ASP A 114 -17.66 8.12 23.18
C ASP A 114 -17.04 9.38 22.56
N LEU A 115 -17.33 9.59 21.28
CA LEU A 115 -16.82 10.72 20.51
C LEU A 115 -17.34 12.07 21.03
N ARG A 116 -18.54 12.10 21.63
CA ARG A 116 -19.14 13.35 22.13
C ARG A 116 -18.40 13.86 23.35
N GLU A 117 -18.06 12.97 24.27
CA GLU A 117 -17.31 13.31 25.48
C GLU A 117 -15.91 13.83 25.14
N ILE A 118 -15.22 13.19 24.19
CA ILE A 118 -13.91 13.67 23.71
C ILE A 118 -14.04 15.06 23.04
N ALA A 119 -15.09 15.28 22.24
CA ALA A 119 -15.30 16.56 21.56
C ALA A 119 -15.54 17.73 22.54
N ILE A 120 -16.27 17.49 23.64
CA ILE A 120 -16.54 18.51 24.65
C ILE A 120 -15.30 18.83 25.48
N SER A 121 -14.50 17.81 25.81
CA SER A 121 -13.32 17.94 26.64
C SER A 121 -12.10 18.50 25.90
N THR A 122 -12.00 18.25 24.58
CA THR A 122 -10.80 18.56 23.80
C THR A 122 -10.97 19.80 22.91
N ARG A 123 -10.13 20.82 23.12
CA ARG A 123 -10.19 22.09 22.36
C ARG A 123 -9.88 21.96 20.87
N ASN A 124 -9.06 20.98 20.49
CA ASN A 124 -8.61 20.76 19.10
C ASN A 124 -9.34 19.60 18.43
N ALA A 125 -10.60 19.38 18.82
CA ALA A 125 -11.44 18.32 18.33
C ALA A 125 -12.68 18.87 17.62
N GLU A 126 -12.96 18.35 16.44
CA GLU A 126 -14.14 18.69 15.66
C GLU A 126 -15.00 17.43 15.51
N TYR A 127 -16.27 17.48 15.93
CA TYR A 127 -17.22 16.37 15.79
C TYR A 127 -18.55 16.87 15.24
N ASN A 128 -18.95 16.34 14.08
CA ASN A 128 -20.27 16.58 13.53
C ASN A 128 -20.82 15.29 12.87
N PRO A 129 -21.62 14.49 13.59
CA PRO A 129 -22.12 13.20 13.09
C PRO A 129 -23.03 13.33 11.87
N ARG A 130 -23.63 14.50 11.63
CA ARG A 130 -24.44 14.72 10.42
C ARG A 130 -23.58 14.85 9.16
N LYS A 131 -22.34 15.30 9.32
CA LYS A 131 -21.38 15.46 8.21
C LYS A 131 -20.49 14.23 8.07
N PHE A 132 -19.96 13.72 9.18
CA PHE A 132 -19.01 12.62 9.18
C PHE A 132 -19.02 11.88 10.53
N ASN A 133 -19.13 10.55 10.48
CA ASN A 133 -19.22 9.68 11.67
C ASN A 133 -17.85 9.41 12.33
N ALA A 134 -16.99 10.43 12.43
CA ALA A 134 -15.73 10.35 13.14
C ALA A 134 -15.38 11.70 13.78
N LEU A 135 -14.61 11.65 14.86
CA LEU A 135 -14.02 12.81 15.52
C LEU A 135 -12.71 13.16 14.82
N ILE A 136 -12.54 14.42 14.44
CA ILE A 136 -11.30 14.94 13.85
C ILE A 136 -10.46 15.56 14.97
N LEU A 137 -9.26 15.04 15.20
CA LEU A 137 -8.29 15.56 16.16
C LEU A 137 -7.09 16.14 15.42
N ARG A 138 -6.70 17.38 15.71
CA ARG A 138 -5.53 18.01 15.09
C ARG A 138 -4.40 18.15 16.10
N LEU A 139 -3.22 17.66 15.73
CA LEU A 139 -2.01 17.77 16.51
C LEU A 139 -0.99 18.63 15.78
N HIS A 140 -0.35 19.56 16.49
CA HIS A 140 0.66 20.45 15.91
C HIS A 140 2.05 19.81 15.87
N ASN A 141 2.40 19.02 16.88
CA ASN A 141 3.68 18.33 16.98
C ASN A 141 3.44 16.86 17.34
N PRO A 142 3.80 15.90 16.47
CA PRO A 142 4.03 16.09 15.03
C PRO A 142 2.78 16.67 14.35
N ARG A 143 2.95 17.38 13.23
CA ARG A 143 1.82 17.95 12.47
C ARG A 143 1.06 16.79 11.82
N CYS A 144 -0.03 16.37 12.44
CA CYS A 144 -0.87 15.28 11.93
C CYS A 144 -2.33 15.48 12.31
N THR A 145 -3.21 14.86 11.53
CA THR A 145 -4.65 14.83 11.80
C THR A 145 -5.05 13.39 12.08
N GLY A 146 -5.77 13.20 13.18
CA GLY A 146 -6.34 11.94 13.61
C GLY A 146 -7.83 11.90 13.32
N LEU A 147 -8.32 10.78 12.81
CA LEU A 147 -9.74 10.47 12.70
C LEU A 147 -10.04 9.35 13.70
N VAL A 148 -10.86 9.63 14.70
CA VAL A 148 -11.27 8.65 15.72
C VAL A 148 -12.68 8.20 15.42
N PHE A 149 -12.85 6.91 15.26
CA PHE A 149 -14.15 6.27 15.06
C PHE A 149 -14.68 5.73 16.39
N ARG A 150 -16.01 5.64 16.51
CA ARG A 150 -16.68 5.12 17.71
C ARG A 150 -16.21 3.71 18.09
N THR A 151 -15.85 2.91 17.10
CA THR A 151 -15.28 1.56 17.23
C THR A 151 -13.92 1.53 17.95
N GLY A 152 -13.32 2.68 18.26
CA GLY A 152 -11.98 2.76 18.83
C GLY A 152 -10.86 2.69 17.78
N ARG A 153 -11.19 2.65 16.48
CA ARG A 153 -10.20 2.80 15.42
C ARG A 153 -9.75 4.26 15.34
N LEU A 154 -8.44 4.48 15.35
CA LEU A 154 -7.80 5.78 15.15
C LEU A 154 -6.98 5.73 13.87
N MET A 155 -7.34 6.56 12.89
CA MET A 155 -6.53 6.77 11.68
C MET A 155 -5.72 8.04 11.82
N VAL A 156 -4.46 8.02 11.40
CA VAL A 156 -3.55 9.17 11.45
C VAL A 156 -3.02 9.45 10.05
N THR A 157 -3.12 10.72 9.63
CA THR A 157 -2.64 11.22 8.33
C THR A 157 -1.86 12.53 8.49
N GLY A 158 -1.12 12.93 7.46
CA GLY A 158 -0.32 14.15 7.40
C GLY A 158 1.13 13.98 7.84
N SER A 159 1.56 12.75 8.15
CA SER A 159 2.93 12.45 8.57
C SER A 159 3.81 12.08 7.37
N LYS A 160 5.04 12.60 7.33
CA LYS A 160 6.02 12.25 6.28
C LYS A 160 6.86 11.02 6.58
N THR A 161 6.92 10.59 7.84
CA THR A 161 7.69 9.43 8.29
C THR A 161 6.84 8.51 9.16
N VAL A 162 7.15 7.22 9.12
CA VAL A 162 6.43 6.19 9.89
C VAL A 162 6.55 6.46 11.39
N GLU A 163 7.72 6.94 11.83
CA GLU A 163 7.99 7.30 13.22
C GLU A 163 7.13 8.47 13.69
N CYS A 164 6.99 9.52 12.86
CA CYS A 164 6.10 10.64 13.16
C CYS A 164 4.64 10.19 13.22
N ALA A 165 4.20 9.33 12.31
CA ALA A 165 2.84 8.78 12.34
C ALA A 165 2.58 8.00 13.63
N ARG A 166 3.52 7.13 14.02
CA ARG A 166 3.44 6.34 15.26
C ARG A 166 3.47 7.22 16.51
N LEU A 167 4.31 8.24 16.54
CA LEU A 167 4.36 9.21 17.64
C LEU A 167 3.07 10.02 17.75
N GLY A 168 2.53 10.48 16.62
CA GLY A 168 1.26 11.18 16.54
C GLY A 168 0.10 10.33 17.08
N ALA A 169 0.01 9.08 16.62
CA ALA A 169 -0.97 8.11 17.09
C ALA A 169 -0.88 7.89 18.61
N LYS A 170 0.33 7.73 19.15
CA LYS A 170 0.55 7.58 20.60
C LYS A 170 0.14 8.82 21.40
N ARG A 171 0.45 10.02 20.89
CA ARG A 171 0.07 11.29 21.53
C ARG A 171 -1.45 11.45 21.55
N MET A 172 -2.12 11.18 20.44
CA MET A 172 -3.58 11.21 20.34
C MET A 172 -4.22 10.18 21.28
N ALA A 173 -3.75 8.93 21.28
CA ALA A 173 -4.25 7.90 22.20
C ALA A 173 -4.10 8.31 23.67
N LYS A 174 -2.98 8.93 24.05
CA LYS A 174 -2.74 9.44 25.41
C LYS A 174 -3.68 10.60 25.77
N MET A 175 -3.98 11.49 24.82
CA MET A 175 -4.96 12.56 25.01
C MET A 175 -6.35 11.98 25.27
N ILE A 176 -6.83 11.09 24.38
CA ILE A 176 -8.14 10.45 24.51
C ILE A 176 -8.24 9.70 25.85
N ARG A 177 -7.18 9.00 26.25
CA ARG A 177 -7.11 8.28 27.53
C ARG A 177 -7.28 9.21 28.73
N ARG A 178 -6.69 10.41 28.66
CA ARG A 178 -6.76 11.41 29.73
C ARG A 178 -8.17 11.98 29.86
N GLU A 179 -8.83 12.25 28.73
CA GLU A 179 -10.14 12.89 28.73
C GLU A 179 -11.27 11.92 29.13
N LEU A 180 -11.24 10.66 28.65
CA LEU A 180 -12.26 9.67 28.98
C LEU A 180 -12.02 8.98 30.33
N GLY A 181 -10.79 8.99 30.85
CA GLY A 181 -10.43 8.25 32.08
C GLY A 181 -10.46 6.72 31.93
N VAL A 182 -10.59 6.19 30.71
CA VAL A 182 -10.66 4.75 30.42
C VAL A 182 -9.28 4.21 30.02
N ASP A 183 -8.95 2.96 30.38
CA ASP A 183 -7.68 2.33 29.99
C ASP A 183 -7.66 1.93 28.51
N LEU A 184 -7.23 2.84 27.63
CA LEU A 184 -7.03 2.57 26.20
C LEU A 184 -5.74 1.80 25.95
N ARG A 185 -5.83 0.73 25.14
CA ARG A 185 -4.68 -0.09 24.74
C ARG A 185 -4.31 0.21 23.30
N PHE A 186 -3.07 0.63 23.09
CA PHE A 186 -2.53 0.83 21.74
C PHE A 186 -2.24 -0.52 21.09
N ARG A 187 -3.16 -1.02 20.25
CA ARG A 187 -3.05 -2.30 19.55
C ARG A 187 -2.95 -2.09 18.04
N GLU A 188 -2.27 -3.01 17.37
CA GLU A 188 -2.34 -3.15 15.90
C GLU A 188 -2.04 -1.85 15.13
N PHE A 189 -0.88 -1.24 15.38
CA PHE A 189 -0.43 -0.15 14.52
C PHE A 189 -0.04 -0.69 13.15
N LYS A 190 -0.74 -0.24 12.11
CA LYS A 190 -0.56 -0.67 10.74
C LYS A 190 -0.44 0.52 9.81
N ILE A 191 0.43 0.42 8.81
CA ILE A 191 0.49 1.38 7.69
C ILE A 191 -0.56 0.94 6.67
N GLU A 192 -1.50 1.83 6.36
CA GLU A 192 -2.57 1.54 5.39
C GLU A 192 -2.21 2.04 3.99
N ASN A 193 -1.56 3.21 3.90
CA ASN A 193 -1.16 3.79 2.63
C ASN A 193 0.07 4.70 2.80
N ILE A 194 0.96 4.69 1.81
CA ILE A 194 2.09 5.61 1.65
C ILE A 194 1.93 6.28 0.30
N ILE A 195 1.91 7.61 0.32
CA ILE A 195 1.85 8.45 -0.87
C ILE A 195 3.25 9.00 -1.11
N ALA A 196 3.79 8.74 -2.29
CA ALA A 196 5.10 9.22 -2.70
C ALA A 196 5.01 9.91 -4.06
N THR A 197 5.98 10.77 -4.34
CA THR A 197 6.08 11.49 -5.60
C THR A 197 7.48 11.43 -6.14
N PHE A 198 7.63 11.27 -7.44
CA PHE A 198 8.92 11.42 -8.13
C PHE A 198 8.72 12.21 -9.43
N ASN A 199 9.82 12.71 -9.99
CA ASN A 199 9.78 13.48 -11.23
C ASN A 199 10.74 12.84 -12.24
N CYS A 200 10.26 12.59 -13.46
CA CYS A 200 11.07 12.05 -14.55
C CYS A 200 12.02 13.05 -15.20
N ASN A 201 11.92 14.33 -14.83
CA ASN A 201 12.59 15.51 -15.35
C ASN A 201 12.46 15.71 -16.87
N VAL A 202 11.46 15.08 -17.48
CA VAL A 202 11.13 15.17 -18.90
C VAL A 202 9.61 15.27 -19.06
N PRO A 203 9.12 16.05 -20.03
CA PRO A 203 7.70 16.04 -20.37
C PRO A 203 7.32 14.69 -20.99
N ILE A 204 6.16 14.17 -20.61
CA ILE A 204 5.66 12.86 -21.05
C ILE A 204 4.45 13.06 -21.95
N ARG A 205 4.46 12.41 -23.11
CA ARG A 205 3.33 12.40 -24.05
C ARG A 205 2.29 11.36 -23.64
N LEU A 206 1.29 11.79 -22.85
CA LEU A 206 0.29 10.91 -22.24
C LEU A 206 -0.60 10.20 -23.27
N GLU A 207 -0.88 10.83 -24.41
CA GLU A 207 -1.73 10.25 -25.47
C GLU A 207 -1.11 8.96 -26.01
N ARG A 208 0.20 9.01 -26.28
CA ARG A 208 0.95 7.85 -26.78
C ARG A 208 1.01 6.74 -25.73
N LEU A 209 1.27 7.11 -24.48
CA LEU A 209 1.26 6.15 -23.36
C LEU A 209 -0.10 5.45 -23.22
N TYR A 210 -1.19 6.21 -23.34
CA TYR A 210 -2.54 5.65 -23.28
C TYR A 210 -2.87 4.73 -24.46
N GLU A 211 -2.47 5.10 -25.67
CA GLU A 211 -2.66 4.27 -26.87
C GLU A 211 -1.97 2.90 -26.74
N GLU A 212 -0.72 2.89 -26.24
CA GLU A 212 0.06 1.66 -26.09
C GLU A 212 -0.38 0.84 -24.86
N HIS A 213 -0.81 1.47 -23.76
CA HIS A 213 -1.11 0.82 -22.47
C HIS A 213 -2.58 0.96 -22.02
N LYS A 214 -3.53 0.98 -22.97
CA LYS A 214 -4.96 1.23 -22.72
C LYS A 214 -5.62 0.33 -21.68
N LEU A 215 -5.13 -0.91 -21.51
CA LEU A 215 -5.68 -1.86 -20.52
C LEU A 215 -5.37 -1.49 -19.07
N PHE A 216 -4.28 -0.76 -18.84
CA PHE A 216 -3.79 -0.39 -17.51
C PHE A 216 -3.99 1.09 -17.20
N CYS A 217 -4.33 1.88 -18.21
CA CYS A 217 -4.40 3.33 -18.14
C CYS A 217 -5.82 3.83 -18.35
N ASN A 218 -6.23 4.82 -17.57
CA ASN A 218 -7.38 5.66 -17.87
C ASN A 218 -6.90 7.10 -18.05
N TYR A 219 -7.21 7.71 -19.20
CA TYR A 219 -6.85 9.09 -19.50
C TYR A 219 -8.03 9.80 -20.15
N GLU A 220 -8.61 10.74 -19.41
CA GLU A 220 -9.73 11.58 -19.84
C GLU A 220 -9.38 13.04 -19.50
N PRO A 221 -8.64 13.74 -20.38
CA PRO A 221 -8.09 15.07 -20.08
C PRO A 221 -9.17 16.13 -19.80
N GLU A 222 -10.40 15.92 -20.26
CA GLU A 222 -11.55 16.79 -19.97
C GLU A 222 -12.03 16.69 -18.52
N ILE A 223 -11.80 15.54 -17.86
CA ILE A 223 -12.22 15.27 -16.49
C ILE A 223 -11.04 15.42 -15.52
N PHE A 224 -9.86 14.93 -15.91
CA PHE A 224 -8.66 15.00 -15.08
C PHE A 224 -7.40 15.14 -15.93
N ALA A 225 -6.55 16.11 -15.57
CA ALA A 225 -5.36 16.48 -16.35
C ALA A 225 -4.21 15.43 -16.32
N GLY A 226 -4.29 14.41 -15.45
CA GLY A 226 -3.29 13.35 -15.35
C GLY A 226 -3.80 12.02 -15.92
N LEU A 227 -2.88 11.17 -16.34
CA LEU A 227 -3.17 9.78 -16.68
C LEU A 227 -3.15 8.92 -15.41
N VAL A 228 -4.19 8.12 -15.20
CA VAL A 228 -4.28 7.17 -14.10
C VAL A 228 -3.77 5.82 -14.59
N TYR A 229 -2.64 5.36 -14.07
CA TYR A 229 -2.01 4.08 -14.41
C TYR A 229 -2.14 3.11 -13.24
N ARG A 230 -2.76 1.95 -13.47
CA ARG A 230 -2.86 0.87 -12.48
C ARG A 230 -1.70 -0.08 -12.64
N PHE A 231 -0.92 -0.24 -11.57
CA PHE A 231 0.28 -1.05 -11.53
C PHE A 231 0.08 -2.22 -10.57
N SER A 232 0.18 -3.44 -11.09
CA SER A 232 0.05 -4.66 -10.29
C SER A 232 1.36 -4.99 -9.59
N LEU A 233 1.36 -4.98 -8.25
CA LEU A 233 2.50 -5.44 -7.46
C LEU A 233 2.46 -6.98 -7.30
N PRO A 234 3.62 -7.63 -7.10
CA PRO A 234 3.69 -9.09 -6.93
C PRO A 234 2.96 -9.58 -5.67
N ASP A 235 2.86 -8.77 -4.61
CA ASP A 235 2.25 -9.13 -3.32
C ASP A 235 0.73 -8.84 -3.27
N THR A 236 0.00 -9.20 -4.34
CA THR A 236 -1.48 -9.04 -4.50
C THR A 236 -2.06 -7.64 -4.23
N SER A 237 -1.22 -6.60 -4.20
CA SER A 237 -1.64 -5.20 -4.04
C SER A 237 -1.59 -4.48 -5.37
N GLU A 238 -2.56 -3.58 -5.59
CA GLU A 238 -2.56 -2.69 -6.74
C GLU A 238 -2.08 -1.31 -6.29
N ALA A 239 -1.08 -0.79 -6.98
CA ALA A 239 -0.66 0.59 -6.86
C ALA A 239 -1.30 1.42 -7.96
N VAL A 240 -1.63 2.66 -7.65
CA VAL A 240 -2.14 3.62 -8.62
C VAL A 240 -1.12 4.73 -8.78
N LEU A 241 -0.75 5.00 -10.03
CA LEU A 241 0.13 6.08 -10.41
C LEU A 241 -0.69 7.15 -11.12
N LEU A 242 -0.48 8.40 -10.75
CA LEU A 242 -1.00 9.56 -11.45
C LEU A 242 0.16 10.23 -12.16
N ILE A 243 0.15 10.18 -13.49
CA ILE A 243 1.24 10.66 -14.34
C ILE A 243 0.78 11.95 -15.02
N PHE A 244 1.58 13.00 -14.91
CA PHE A 244 1.27 14.30 -15.51
C PHE A 244 2.18 14.58 -16.70
N VAL A 245 1.69 15.40 -17.64
CA VAL A 245 2.45 15.86 -18.82
C VAL A 245 3.81 16.47 -18.44
N SER A 246 3.89 17.11 -17.26
CA SER A 246 5.12 17.69 -16.72
C SER A 246 6.21 16.68 -16.34
N GLY A 247 5.93 15.37 -16.36
CA GLY A 247 6.83 14.33 -15.88
C GLY A 247 6.75 14.09 -14.36
N ASN A 248 5.91 14.84 -13.65
CA ASN A 248 5.60 14.54 -12.25
C ASN A 248 4.74 13.26 -12.18
N VAL A 249 5.08 12.40 -11.22
CA VAL A 249 4.36 11.16 -10.95
C VAL A 249 4.02 11.08 -9.47
N ILE A 250 2.76 10.83 -9.17
CA ILE A 250 2.27 10.55 -7.81
C ILE A 250 1.98 9.06 -7.72
N VAL A 251 2.52 8.41 -6.70
CA VAL A 251 2.33 6.98 -6.41
C VAL A 251 1.48 6.85 -5.15
N THR A 252 0.41 6.07 -5.22
CA THR A 252 -0.45 5.72 -4.08
C THR A 252 -0.84 4.24 -4.10
N GLY A 253 -1.39 3.73 -2.99
CA GLY A 253 -1.76 2.33 -2.82
C GLY A 253 -0.65 1.45 -2.25
N CYS A 254 0.54 2.03 -2.02
CA CYS A 254 1.66 1.30 -1.43
C CYS A 254 1.54 1.19 0.08
N ARG A 255 1.86 0.02 0.64
CA ARG A 255 1.90 -0.22 2.08
C ARG A 255 3.32 -0.23 2.63
N SER A 256 4.31 -0.43 1.76
CA SER A 256 5.73 -0.43 2.14
C SER A 256 6.57 0.54 1.30
N PRO A 257 7.65 1.10 1.88
CA PRO A 257 8.59 1.91 1.11
C PRO A 257 9.34 1.11 0.04
N LYS A 258 9.40 -0.23 0.18
CA LYS A 258 10.03 -1.12 -0.81
C LYS A 258 9.22 -1.19 -2.10
N GLU A 259 7.89 -1.26 -1.99
CA GLU A 259 6.99 -1.21 -3.16
C GLU A 259 7.19 0.08 -3.97
N ILE A 260 7.35 1.23 -3.29
CA ILE A 260 7.61 2.51 -3.96
C ILE A 260 8.92 2.47 -4.74
N GLN A 261 9.97 1.88 -4.17
CA GLN A 261 11.26 1.74 -4.85
C GLN A 261 11.17 0.79 -6.06
N LEU A 262 10.39 -0.30 -5.95
CA LEU A 262 10.14 -1.22 -7.05
C LEU A 262 9.40 -0.53 -8.21
N ILE A 263 8.32 0.19 -7.88
CA ILE A 263 7.55 0.97 -8.86
C ILE A 263 8.44 2.01 -9.51
N TYR A 264 9.24 2.74 -8.73
CA TYR A 264 10.18 3.71 -9.27
C TYR A 264 11.20 3.07 -10.22
N ALA A 265 11.81 1.95 -9.84
CA ALA A 265 12.82 1.27 -10.66
C ALA A 265 12.26 0.79 -12.01
N GLN A 266 10.98 0.37 -12.05
CA GLN A 266 10.35 -0.10 -13.29
C GLN A 266 9.74 1.04 -14.11
N MET A 267 9.00 1.95 -13.48
CA MET A 267 8.24 2.98 -14.18
C MET A 267 9.10 4.18 -14.59
N ALA A 268 10.15 4.54 -13.84
CA ALA A 268 10.99 5.67 -14.20
C ALA A 268 11.67 5.52 -15.57
N PRO A 269 12.32 4.39 -15.94
CA PRO A 269 12.87 4.23 -17.28
C PRO A 269 11.77 4.09 -18.35
N PHE A 270 10.73 3.33 -18.06
CA PHE A 270 9.60 3.10 -18.97
C PHE A 270 8.93 4.41 -19.41
N LEU A 271 8.59 5.29 -18.47
CA LEU A 271 7.92 6.56 -18.77
C LEU A 271 8.77 7.52 -19.63
N ARG A 272 10.09 7.35 -19.66
CA ARG A 272 10.96 8.18 -20.50
C ARG A 272 10.96 7.77 -21.96
N GLU A 273 10.58 6.55 -22.29
CA GLU A 273 10.40 6.12 -23.68
C GLU A 273 9.31 6.95 -24.38
N PHE A 274 8.40 7.50 -23.59
CA PHE A 274 7.30 8.38 -23.99
C PHE A 274 7.61 9.87 -23.82
N LYS A 275 8.89 10.25 -23.74
CA LYS A 275 9.27 11.67 -23.73
C LYS A 275 8.74 12.37 -24.99
N GLN A 276 8.25 13.59 -24.80
CA GLN A 276 7.76 14.44 -25.89
C GLN A 276 8.88 14.88 -26.84
#